data_AF-A0A2G2ZE36-F1
#
_entry.id   AF-A0A2G2ZE36-F1
#
_cell.length_a   1.000
_cell.length_b   1.000
_cell.length_c   1.000
_cell.angle_alpha   90.00
_cell.angle_beta   90.00
_cell.angle_gamma   90.00
#
_symmetry.space_group_name_H-M   'P 1'
#
loop_
_entity.id
_entity.type
_entity.pdbx_description
1 polymer ?
#
loop_
_entity_poly.entity_id
_entity_poly.type
_entity_poly.pdbx_seq_one_letter_code
_entity_poly.pdbx_strand_id
1 'polypeptide(L)' 'MDVVLTTFQASNYLNIKSLLDLTCQTVADMIKGKTTEEIRKTFNIKNNFTPGEEEEVRRETAWAFE' A
#
# COMPACT_ATOMS: atom_id res chain seq x y z
N MET A 1 9.73 -5.88 5.70
CA MET A 1 8.93 -4.65 5.62
C MET A 1 9.74 -3.45 6.10
N ASP A 2 10.24 -3.49 7.34
CA ASP A 2 10.96 -2.40 8.01
C ASP A 2 12.18 -1.87 7.22
N VAL A 3 13.03 -2.77 6.69
CA VAL A 3 14.20 -2.37 5.88
C VAL A 3 13.82 -1.63 4.60
N VAL A 4 12.73 -2.01 3.92
CA VAL A 4 12.29 -1.35 2.69
C VAL A 4 11.74 0.05 2.98
N LEU A 5 10.98 0.20 4.08
CA LEU A 5 10.42 1.49 4.50
C LEU A 5 11.50 2.46 4.98
N THR A 6 12.46 1.99 5.78
CA THR A 6 13.59 2.81 6.23
C THR A 6 14.49 3.22 5.06
N THR A 7 14.71 2.32 4.09
CA THR A 7 15.44 2.64 2.85
C THR A 7 14.68 3.65 1.99
N PHE A 8 13.37 3.52 1.85
CA PHE A 8 12.52 4.50 1.16
C PHE A 8 12.66 5.89 1.79
N GLN A 9 12.53 5.99 3.12
CA GLN A 9 12.66 7.24 3.86
C GLN A 9 14.06 7.86 3.71
N ALA A 10 15.11 7.05 3.83
CA ALA A 10 16.49 7.50 3.64
C ALA A 10 16.75 7.97 2.21
N SER A 11 16.22 7.26 1.20
CA SER A 11 16.36 7.62 -0.21
C SER A 11 15.69 8.94 -0.54
N ASN A 12 14.49 9.16 0.00
CA ASN A 12 13.77 10.42 -0.13
C ASN A 12 14.53 11.57 0.55
N TYR A 13 15.01 11.36 1.77
CA TYR A 13 15.77 12.36 2.52
C TYR A 13 17.08 12.75 1.82
N LEU A 14 17.83 11.77 1.30
CA LEU A 14 19.09 11.97 0.58
C LEU A 14 18.89 12.35 -0.90
N ASN A 15 17.65 12.43 -1.37
CA ASN A 15 17.27 12.74 -2.75
C ASN A 15 17.91 11.79 -3.80
N ILE A 16 17.98 10.50 -3.49
CA ILE A 16 18.51 9.47 -4.41
C ILE A 16 17.35 8.88 -5.21
N LYS A 17 17.03 9.50 -6.35
CA LYS A 17 15.85 9.16 -7.16
C LYS A 17 15.78 7.68 -7.56
N SER A 18 16.89 7.07 -8.00
CA SER A 18 16.88 5.67 -8.44
C SER A 18 16.54 4.69 -7.32
N LEU A 19 17.01 4.95 -6.10
CA LEU A 19 16.73 4.12 -4.93
C LEU A 19 15.31 4.36 -4.41
N LEU A 20 14.83 5.60 -4.50
CA LEU A 20 13.44 5.93 -4.22
C LEU A 20 12.49 5.20 -5.18
N ASP A 21 12.76 5.25 -6.49
CA ASP A 21 11.95 4.56 -7.51
C ASP A 21 11.93 3.03 -7.27
N LEU A 22 13.10 2.43 -6.97
CA LEU A 22 13.21 1.00 -6.71
C LEU A 22 12.43 0.57 -5.45
N THR A 23 12.52 1.35 -4.38
CA THR A 23 11.77 1.07 -3.13
C THR A 23 10.27 1.28 -3.31
N CYS A 24 9.85 2.31 -4.05
CA CYS A 24 8.45 2.50 -4.47
C CYS A 24 7.92 1.29 -5.25
N GLN A 25 8.67 0.82 -6.26
CA GLN A 25 8.27 -0.33 -7.06
C GLN A 25 8.16 -1.59 -6.19
N THR A 26 9.11 -1.82 -5.28
CA THR A 26 9.08 -2.96 -4.36
C THR A 26 7.81 -2.94 -3.49
N VAL A 27 7.42 -1.77 -2.95
CA VAL A 27 6.18 -1.62 -2.19
C VAL A 27 4.95 -1.86 -3.07
N ALA A 28 4.94 -1.34 -4.31
CA ALA A 28 3.84 -1.57 -5.25
C ALA A 28 3.68 -3.06 -5.60
N ASP A 29 4.78 -3.78 -5.83
CA ASP A 29 4.77 -5.22 -6.10
C ASP A 29 4.27 -6.03 -4.90
N MET A 30 4.50 -5.56 -3.67
CA MET A 30 3.95 -6.17 -2.46
C MET A 30 2.43 -6.01 -2.32
N ILE A 31 1.83 -5.03 -3.00
CA ILE A 31 0.40 -4.71 -2.99
C ILE A 31 -0.32 -5.38 -4.16
N LYS A 32 0.33 -5.43 -5.32
CA LYS A 32 -0.25 -5.91 -6.58
C LYS A 32 -0.84 -7.32 -6.42
N GLY A 33 -2.11 -7.46 -6.81
CA GLY A 33 -2.83 -8.74 -6.83
C GLY A 33 -3.29 -9.24 -5.45
N LYS A 34 -3.07 -8.49 -4.37
CA LYS A 34 -3.59 -8.83 -3.04
C LYS A 34 -4.96 -8.20 -2.79
N THR A 35 -5.76 -8.84 -1.94
CA THR A 35 -7.00 -8.25 -1.46
C THR A 35 -6.74 -7.11 -0.46
N THR A 36 -7.73 -6.25 -0.26
CA THR A 36 -7.66 -5.17 0.73
C THR A 36 -7.32 -5.68 2.12
N GLU A 37 -7.87 -6.82 2.52
CA GLU A 37 -7.62 -7.47 3.81
C GLU A 37 -6.19 -7.99 3.93
N GLU A 38 -5.64 -8.59 2.87
CA GLU A 38 -4.26 -9.07 2.83
C GLU A 38 -3.26 -7.91 2.87
N ILE A 39 -3.55 -6.81 2.19
CA ILE A 39 -2.75 -5.57 2.25
C ILE A 39 -2.77 -5.03 3.67
N ARG A 40 -3.96 -4.86 4.26
CA ARG A 40 -4.09 -4.38 5.65
C ARG A 40 -3.29 -5.24 6.62
N LYS A 41 -3.36 -6.57 6.50
CA LYS A 41 -2.57 -7.49 7.33
C LYS A 41 -1.07 -7.36 7.09
N THR A 42 -0.64 -7.29 5.83
CA THR A 42 0.79 -7.17 5.46
C THR A 42 1.41 -5.90 6.03
N PHE A 43 0.69 -4.78 5.94
CA PHE A 43 1.16 -3.46 6.35
C PHE A 43 0.75 -3.10 7.80
N ASN A 44 0.12 -4.03 8.53
CA ASN A 44 -0.41 -3.81 9.88
C ASN A 44 -1.33 -2.57 9.99
N ILE A 45 -2.18 -2.37 8.99
CA ILE A 45 -3.14 -1.27 8.90
C ILE A 45 -4.45 -1.72 9.54
N LYS A 46 -4.93 -0.98 10.54
CA LYS A 46 -6.24 -1.19 11.15
C LYS A 46 -7.34 -0.65 10.23
N ASN A 47 -8.35 -1.47 9.95
CA ASN A 47 -9.57 -0.98 9.29
C ASN A 47 -10.32 -0.06 10.27
N ASN A 48 -10.56 1.18 9.85
CA ASN A 48 -11.27 2.20 10.60
C ASN A 48 -12.62 2.57 9.98
N PHE A 49 -13.02 1.91 8.89
CA PHE A 49 -14.36 2.08 8.32
C PHE A 49 -15.40 1.37 9.19
N THR A 50 -16.58 1.99 9.31
CA THR A 50 -17.78 1.27 9.71
C THR A 50 -18.20 0.29 8.60
N PRO A 51 -18.99 -0.76 8.91
CA PRO A 51 -19.44 -1.70 7.89
C PRO A 51 -20.17 -1.04 6.71
N GLY A 52 -20.97 0.01 6.98
CA GLY A 52 -21.70 0.74 5.95
C GLY A 52 -20.79 1.58 5.03
N GLU A 53 -19.79 2.24 5.60
CA GLU A 53 -18.79 3.00 4.82
C GLU A 53 -17.92 2.07 3.97
N GLU A 54 -17.52 0.91 4.50
CA GLU A 54 -16.74 -0.07 3.74
C GLU A 54 -17.54 -0.66 2.58
N GLU A 55 -18.84 -0.90 2.76
CA GLU A 55 -19.72 -1.38 1.70
C GLU A 55 -19.95 -0.31 0.62
N GLU A 56 -20.11 0.95 1.01
CA GLU A 56 -20.20 2.08 0.08
C GLU A 56 -18.93 2.25 -0.74
N VAL A 57 -17.76 2.26 -0.10
CA VAL A 57 -16.47 2.34 -0.80
C VAL A 57 -16.29 1.14 -1.74
N ARG A 58 -16.67 -0.08 -1.32
CA ARG A 58 -16.56 -1.28 -2.18
C ARG A 58 -17.50 -1.19 -3.39
N ARG A 59 -18.69 -0.61 -3.24
CA ARG A 59 -19.62 -0.34 -4.34
C ARG A 59 -19.07 0.71 -5.31
N GLU A 60 -18.53 1.82 -4.79
CA GLU A 60 -17.96 2.90 -5.61
C GLU A 60 -16.69 2.47 -6.36
N THR A 61 -15.90 1.58 -5.77
CA THR A 61 -14.63 1.08 -6.33
C THR A 61 -14.77 -0.24 -7.07
N ALA A 62 -15.99 -0.73 -7.31
CA ALA A 62 -16.24 -2.00 -7.99
C ALA A 62 -15.56 -2.10 -9.37
N TRP A 63 -15.47 -0.98 -10.10
CA TRP A 63 -14.79 -0.87 -11.40
C TRP A 63 -13.30 -1.27 -11.35
N ALA A 64 -12.65 -1.18 -10.19
CA ALA A 64 -11.24 -1.53 -10.04
C ALA A 64 -11.00 -3.04 -9.91
N PHE A 65 -12.07 -3.82 -9.82
CA PHE A 65 -12.05 -5.28 -9.66
C PHE A 65 -12.72 -6.03 -10.84
N GLU A 66 -13.07 -5.32 -11.91
CA GLU A 66 -13.47 -5.87 -13.23
C GLU A 66 -12.25 -6.05 -14.15
#